data_AF-A0A0D2PPD4-F1
#
_entry.id   AF-A0A0D2PPD4-F1
#
_cell.length_a   1.000
_cell.length_b   1.000
_cell.length_c   1.000
_cell.angle_alpha   90.00
_cell.angle_beta   90.00
_cell.angle_gamma   90.00
#
_symmetry.space_group_name_H-M   'P 1'
#
loop_
_entity.id
_entity.type
_entity.pdbx_description
1 polymer ?
#
loop_
_entity_poly.entity_id
_entity_poly.type
_entity_poly.pdbx_seq_one_letter_code
_entity_poly.pdbx_strand_id
1 'polypeptide(L)'
;DTNAWNQHEVFQIGIGLFHLCLNFLWVLLNVHRGALSQTGSLTYFFSVLEKTRLGGEHPDYHSLLAAVMQILNGLMLNAWRQECGHLSLSSFAESKPSSEDLLSIANKIIDKYATP
;
A
#
# COMPACT_ATOMS: atom_id res chain seq x y z
N ASP A 1 -37.45 -6.47 -23.21
CA ASP A 1 -36.14 -5.95 -23.65
C ASP A 1 -35.33 -5.54 -22.42
N THR A 2 -34.87 -6.53 -21.66
CA THR A 2 -34.17 -6.36 -20.37
C THR A 2 -32.88 -7.16 -20.46
N ASN A 3 -31.80 -6.48 -20.82
CA ASN A 3 -30.46 -7.03 -20.79
C ASN A 3 -29.59 -6.15 -19.88
N ALA A 4 -28.44 -6.69 -19.46
CA ALA A 4 -27.53 -6.03 -18.51
C ALA A 4 -27.05 -4.64 -18.98
N TRP A 5 -27.04 -4.37 -20.29
CA TRP A 5 -26.74 -3.06 -20.85
C TRP A 5 -27.88 -2.06 -20.58
N ASN A 6 -29.13 -2.42 -20.92
CA ASN A 6 -30.31 -1.59 -20.69
C ASN A 6 -30.62 -1.38 -19.19
N GLN A 7 -30.14 -2.28 -18.33
CA GLN A 7 -30.24 -2.17 -16.87
C GLN A 7 -29.00 -1.53 -16.21
N HIS A 8 -28.00 -1.12 -17.02
CA HIS A 8 -26.75 -0.50 -16.57
C HIS A 8 -25.94 -1.34 -15.57
N GLU A 9 -26.21 -2.64 -15.45
CA GLU A 9 -25.53 -3.55 -14.52
C GLU A 9 -24.03 -3.62 -14.81
N VAL A 10 -23.65 -3.53 -16.09
CA VAL A 10 -22.26 -3.52 -16.54
C VAL A 10 -21.46 -2.33 -15.97
N PHE A 11 -22.12 -1.22 -15.63
CA PHE A 11 -21.47 -0.05 -15.03
C PHE A 11 -21.39 -0.13 -13.50
N GLN A 12 -22.26 -0.93 -12.87
CA GLN A 12 -22.31 -1.08 -11.42
C GLN A 12 -21.03 -1.69 -10.85
N ILE A 13 -20.37 -2.59 -11.60
CA ILE A 13 -19.11 -3.21 -11.16
C ILE A 13 -18.03 -2.13 -10.99
N GLY A 14 -17.84 -1.27 -11.99
CA GLY A 14 -16.82 -0.22 -11.94
C GLY A 14 -17.08 0.78 -10.80
N ILE A 15 -18.31 1.28 -10.71
CA ILE A 15 -18.72 2.24 -9.67
C ILE A 15 -18.63 1.59 -8.27
N GLY A 16 -19.06 0.34 -8.14
CA GLY A 16 -19.01 -0.40 -6.88
C GLY A 16 -17.58 -0.62 -6.40
N LEU A 17 -16.68 -1.05 -7.28
CA LEU A 17 -15.26 -1.23 -6.96
C LEU A 17 -14.59 0.09 -6.56
N PHE A 18 -14.90 1.18 -7.26
CA PHE A 18 -14.40 2.51 -6.89
C PHE A 18 -14.81 2.90 -5.46
N HIS A 19 -16.10 2.77 -5.12
CA HIS A 19 -16.59 3.12 -3.78
C HIS A 19 -16.03 2.19 -2.71
N LEU A 20 -15.84 0.91 -3.01
CA LEU A 20 -15.20 -0.03 -2.10
C LEU A 20 -13.76 0.41 -1.78
N CYS A 21 -12.96 0.73 -2.81
CA CYS A 21 -11.59 1.23 -2.62
C CYS A 21 -11.56 2.56 -1.88
N LEU A 22 -12.46 3.50 -2.20
CA LEU A 22 -12.58 4.78 -1.52
C LEU A 22 -12.84 4.60 -0.03
N ASN A 23 -13.84 3.80 0.33
CA ASN A 23 -14.20 3.53 1.71
C ASN A 23 -13.07 2.82 2.45
N PHE A 24 -12.41 1.85 1.81
CA PHE A 24 -11.27 1.16 2.40
C PHE A 24 -10.12 2.12 2.72
N LEU A 25 -9.77 3.02 1.79
CA LEU A 25 -8.74 4.04 2.02
C LEU A 25 -9.11 5.00 3.15
N TRP A 26 -10.37 5.39 3.25
CA TRP A 26 -10.83 6.24 4.35
C TRP A 26 -10.74 5.54 5.70
N VAL A 27 -11.09 4.25 5.77
CA VAL A 27 -10.90 3.45 6.99
C VAL A 27 -9.43 3.37 7.35
N LEU A 28 -8.54 3.06 6.40
CA LEU A 28 -7.09 3.04 6.63
C LEU A 28 -6.59 4.40 7.15
N LEU A 29 -7.02 5.49 6.52
CA LEU A 29 -6.67 6.83 6.95
C LEU A 29 -7.15 7.11 8.37
N ASN A 30 -8.37 6.73 8.73
CA ASN A 30 -8.92 6.99 10.05
C ASN A 30 -8.21 6.17 11.13
N VAL A 31 -7.97 4.88 10.88
CA VAL A 31 -7.35 3.95 11.84
C VAL A 31 -5.86 4.24 12.03
N HIS A 32 -5.14 4.54 10.94
CA HIS A 32 -3.68 4.68 10.95
C HIS A 32 -3.20 6.13 10.81
N ARG A 33 -4.09 7.13 10.94
CA ARG A 33 -3.74 8.56 10.86
C ARG A 33 -2.53 8.89 11.72
N GLY A 34 -2.62 8.53 13.00
CA GLY A 34 -1.65 8.85 14.05
C GLY A 34 -1.26 10.33 14.12
N ALA A 35 -0.21 10.63 14.86
CA ALA A 35 0.37 11.97 14.96
C ALA A 35 1.70 12.05 14.20
N LEU A 36 2.14 13.27 13.87
CA LEU A 36 3.45 13.50 13.25
C LEU A 36 4.62 12.97 14.09
N SER A 37 4.49 13.03 15.43
CA SER A 37 5.47 12.50 16.37
C SER A 37 5.50 10.97 16.45
N GLN A 38 4.48 10.29 15.91
CA GLN A 38 4.40 8.83 15.89
C GLN A 38 5.02 8.30 14.60
N THR A 39 6.29 7.91 14.67
CA THR A 39 7.01 7.26 13.56
C THR A 39 6.21 6.08 13.04
N GLY A 40 6.02 6.05 11.72
CA GLY A 40 5.26 4.99 11.04
C GLY A 40 3.75 5.26 10.91
N SER A 41 3.23 6.35 11.48
CA SER A 41 1.85 6.77 11.20
C SER A 41 1.70 7.29 9.76
N LEU A 42 0.47 7.32 9.24
CA LEU A 42 0.21 7.94 7.94
C LEU A 42 0.57 9.43 7.93
N THR A 43 0.31 10.15 9.02
CA THR A 43 0.69 11.57 9.15
C THR A 43 2.21 11.75 9.07
N TYR A 44 2.98 10.88 9.72
CA TYR A 44 4.44 10.87 9.62
C TYR A 44 4.90 10.68 8.17
N PHE A 45 4.40 9.64 7.50
CA PHE A 45 4.77 9.37 6.11
C PHE A 45 4.31 10.45 5.14
N PHE A 46 3.13 11.03 5.32
CA PHE A 46 2.68 12.16 4.52
C PHE A 46 3.59 13.38 4.68
N SER A 47 4.13 13.62 5.88
CA SER A 47 5.13 14.67 6.08
C SER A 47 6.43 14.36 5.33
N VAL A 48 6.92 13.12 5.41
CA VAL A 48 8.15 12.70 4.71
C VAL A 48 8.00 12.79 3.19
N LEU A 49 6.80 12.50 2.67
CA LEU A 49 6.48 12.60 1.24
C LEU A 49 6.04 13.99 0.80
N GLU A 50 6.04 14.98 1.71
CA GLU A 50 5.56 16.35 1.46
C GLU A 50 4.09 16.43 0.99
N LYS A 51 3.26 15.47 1.40
CA LYS A 51 1.81 15.36 1.10
C LYS A 51 0.94 15.71 2.30
N THR A 52 1.27 16.75 3.05
CA THR A 52 0.64 17.11 4.34
C THR A 52 -0.88 17.34 4.27
N ARG A 53 -1.42 17.73 3.10
CA ARG A 53 -2.86 17.93 2.88
C ARG A 53 -3.68 16.64 2.92
N LEU A 54 -3.04 15.46 2.80
CA LEU A 54 -3.72 14.17 2.81
C LEU A 54 -4.17 13.73 4.21
N GLY A 55 -3.68 14.38 5.26
CA GLY A 55 -4.12 14.15 6.64
C GLY A 55 -5.45 14.83 7.01
N GLY A 56 -6.14 15.47 6.07
CA GLY A 56 -7.43 16.14 6.31
C GLY A 56 -8.62 15.19 6.47
N GLU A 57 -9.82 15.71 6.70
CA GLU A 57 -11.05 14.90 6.79
C GLU A 57 -11.48 14.31 5.44
N HIS A 58 -11.27 15.05 4.35
CA HIS A 58 -11.69 14.66 3.00
C HIS A 58 -10.57 14.84 1.97
N PRO A 59 -9.51 14.02 2.02
CA PRO A 59 -8.46 14.06 1.02
C PRO A 59 -8.96 13.58 -0.34
N ASP A 60 -8.35 14.11 -1.39
CA ASP A 60 -8.57 13.62 -2.76
C ASP A 60 -8.23 12.12 -2.85
N TYR A 61 -9.16 11.34 -3.42
CA TYR A 61 -9.08 9.88 -3.50
C TYR A 61 -7.81 9.42 -4.23
N HIS A 62 -7.55 9.96 -5.43
CA HIS A 62 -6.45 9.50 -6.26
C HIS A 62 -5.11 9.84 -5.61
N SER A 63 -4.99 11.02 -5.01
CA SER A 63 -3.81 11.45 -4.29
C SER A 63 -3.56 10.60 -3.03
N LEU A 64 -4.62 10.28 -2.28
CA LEU A 64 -4.54 9.40 -1.11
C LEU A 64 -4.11 7.98 -1.51
N LEU A 65 -4.76 7.39 -2.52
CA LEU A 65 -4.42 6.07 -3.04
C LEU A 65 -2.95 6.02 -3.48
N ALA A 66 -2.51 7.00 -4.27
CA ALA A 66 -1.14 7.07 -4.74
C ALA A 66 -0.14 7.19 -3.58
N ALA A 67 -0.45 7.98 -2.55
CA ALA A 67 0.41 8.11 -1.38
C ALA A 67 0.49 6.82 -0.56
N VAL A 68 -0.64 6.17 -0.27
CA VAL A 68 -0.67 4.91 0.48
C VAL A 68 0.06 3.80 -0.28
N MET A 69 -0.12 3.69 -1.60
CA MET A 69 0.62 2.73 -2.42
C MET A 69 2.13 3.01 -2.42
N GLN A 70 2.52 4.28 -2.49
CA GLN A 70 3.93 4.68 -2.41
C GLN A 70 4.55 4.31 -1.06
N ILE A 71 3.81 4.51 0.05
CA ILE A 71 4.22 4.12 1.39
C ILE A 71 4.37 2.60 1.48
N LEU A 72 3.37 1.83 1.02
CA LEU A 72 3.40 0.37 1.00
C LEU A 72 4.62 -0.16 0.24
N ASN A 73 4.87 0.36 -0.97
CA ASN A 73 6.04 -0.02 -1.77
C ASN A 73 7.36 0.30 -1.06
N GLY A 74 7.45 1.47 -0.41
CA GLY A 74 8.61 1.84 0.39
C GLY A 74 8.86 0.90 1.57
N LEU A 75 7.79 0.53 2.28
CA LEU A 75 7.84 -0.43 3.38
C LEU A 75 8.26 -1.83 2.92
N MET A 76 7.70 -2.31 1.80
CA MET A 76 8.09 -3.58 1.20
C MET A 76 9.57 -3.60 0.81
N LEU A 77 10.06 -2.54 0.14
CA LEU A 77 11.47 -2.42 -0.22
C LEU A 77 12.38 -2.38 1.02
N ASN A 78 11.95 -1.70 2.08
CA ASN A 78 12.67 -1.71 3.33
C ASN A 78 12.72 -3.11 3.95
N ALA A 79 11.60 -3.84 3.98
CA ALA A 79 11.58 -5.22 4.47
C ALA A 79 12.54 -6.12 3.66
N TRP A 80 12.54 -6.01 2.33
CA TRP A 80 13.50 -6.72 1.48
C TRP A 80 14.95 -6.38 1.82
N ARG A 81 15.27 -5.11 2.07
CA ARG A 81 16.62 -4.69 2.48
C ARG A 81 17.05 -5.33 3.81
N GLN A 82 16.13 -5.49 4.75
CA GLN A 82 16.41 -6.10 6.05
C GLN A 82 16.54 -7.63 5.95
N GLU A 83 15.70 -8.27 5.16
CA GLU A 83 15.53 -9.73 5.21
C GLU A 83 16.34 -10.51 4.18
N CYS A 84 16.82 -9.88 3.10
CA CYS A 84 17.60 -10.58 2.08
C CYS A 84 18.99 -11.04 2.57
N GLY A 85 19.51 -10.51 3.68
CA GLY A 85 20.81 -10.91 4.23
C GLY A 85 22.03 -10.30 3.51
N HIS A 86 21.81 -9.36 2.60
CA HIS A 86 22.87 -8.64 1.88
C HIS A 86 22.95 -7.17 2.31
N LEU A 87 24.12 -6.54 2.10
CA LEU A 87 24.34 -5.12 2.41
C LEU A 87 23.44 -4.18 1.58
N SER A 88 22.98 -4.64 0.41
CA SER A 88 22.08 -3.89 -0.46
C SER A 88 21.27 -4.82 -1.36
N LEU A 89 20.14 -4.32 -1.89
CA LEU A 89 19.35 -5.05 -2.88
C LEU A 89 20.13 -5.31 -4.18
N SER A 90 21.08 -4.44 -4.53
CA SER A 90 21.97 -4.64 -5.68
C SER A 90 22.90 -5.83 -5.46
N SER A 91 23.50 -5.93 -4.28
CA SER A 91 24.35 -7.07 -3.92
C SER A 91 23.57 -8.39 -3.89
N PHE A 92 22.32 -8.35 -3.41
CA PHE A 92 21.43 -9.50 -3.47
C PHE A 92 21.07 -9.87 -4.93
N ALA A 93 20.78 -8.90 -5.79
CA ALA A 93 20.50 -9.18 -7.21
C ALA A 93 21.71 -9.80 -7.93
N GLU A 94 22.92 -9.32 -7.62
CA GLU A 94 24.18 -9.85 -8.17
C GLU A 94 24.47 -11.30 -7.75
N SER A 95 23.96 -11.74 -6.59
CA SER A 95 24.08 -13.14 -6.17
C SER A 95 23.15 -14.08 -6.95
N LYS A 96 22.30 -13.56 -7.84
CA LYS A 96 21.37 -14.31 -8.70
C LYS A 96 20.53 -15.32 -7.89
N PRO A 97 19.71 -14.83 -6.94
CA PRO A 97 18.88 -15.69 -6.11
C PRO A 97 17.94 -16.53 -6.97
N SER A 98 17.71 -17.78 -6.56
CA SER A 98 16.74 -18.65 -7.21
C SER A 98 15.31 -18.19 -6.94
N SER A 99 14.36 -18.71 -7.72
CA SER A 99 12.93 -18.51 -7.45
C SER A 99 12.53 -18.95 -6.03
N GLU A 100 13.14 -20.02 -5.55
CA GLU A 100 12.92 -20.61 -4.23
C GLU A 100 13.44 -19.69 -3.13
N ASP A 101 14.62 -19.08 -3.32
CA ASP A 101 15.17 -18.10 -2.38
C ASP A 101 14.27 -16.86 -2.28
N LEU A 102 13.82 -16.34 -3.44
CA LEU A 102 12.90 -15.21 -3.49
C LEU A 102 11.59 -15.51 -2.77
N LEU A 103 11.01 -16.68 -3.02
CA LEU A 103 9.77 -17.09 -2.36
C LEU A 103 9.95 -17.28 -0.85
N SER A 104 11.08 -17.88 -0.42
CA SER A 104 11.40 -18.07 0.99
C SER A 104 11.51 -16.73 1.73
N ILE A 105 12.23 -15.76 1.16
CA ILE A 105 12.36 -14.42 1.75
C ILE A 105 11.03 -13.67 1.74
N ALA A 106 10.24 -13.78 0.66
CA ALA A 106 8.92 -13.17 0.59
C ALA A 106 7.99 -13.70 1.71
N ASN A 107 7.96 -15.01 1.93
CA ASN A 107 7.19 -15.62 3.02
C ASN A 107 7.68 -15.11 4.38
N LYS A 108 9.01 -15.05 4.59
CA LYS A 108 9.59 -14.49 5.82
C LYS A 108 9.17 -13.03 6.05
N ILE A 109 9.11 -12.21 5.01
CA ILE A 109 8.64 -10.82 5.09
C ILE A 109 7.16 -10.77 5.48
N ILE A 110 6.31 -11.60 4.87
CA ILE A 110 4.88 -11.67 5.17
C ILE A 110 4.66 -12.08 6.63
N ASP A 111 5.31 -13.16 7.07
CA ASP A 111 5.16 -13.69 8.42
C ASP A 111 5.61 -12.67 9.48
N LYS A 112 6.68 -11.91 9.19
CA LYS A 112 7.26 -10.96 10.13
C LYS A 112 6.55 -9.60 10.18
N TYR A 113 6.05 -9.11 9.05
CA TYR A 113 5.59 -7.72 8.91
C TYR A 113 4.12 -7.56 8.51
N ALA A 114 3.48 -8.60 7.97
CA ALA A 114 2.10 -8.53 7.46
C ALA A 114 1.11 -9.38 8.28
N THR A 115 1.55 -10.02 9.36
CA THR A 115 0.70 -10.82 10.24
C THR A 115 0.44 -10.04 11.54
N PRO A 116 -0.82 -9.93 12.01
CA PRO A 116 -1.18 -9.15 13.21
C PRO A 116 -0.53 -9.64 14.51
#